data_AF-A0A5D2HGS5-F1
#
_entry.id   AF-A0A5D2HGS5-F1
#
_cell.length_a   1.000
_cell.length_b   1.000
_cell.length_c   1.000
_cell.angle_alpha   90.00
_cell.angle_beta   90.00
_cell.angle_gamma   90.00
#
_symmetry.space_group_name_H-M   'P 1'
#
loop_
_entity.id
_entity.type
_entity.pdbx_description
1 polymer ?
#
loop_
_entity_poly.entity_id
_entity_poly.type
_entity_poly.pdbx_seq_one_letter_code
_entity_poly.pdbx_strand_id
1 'polypeptide(L)' 'MVARLFNEAAQMSPEDVDVHIVLGVLYNLSSENDKAIASFKTALKLKPNDYSLWNKLGVTQANSVQSADAILAYQQVASS' A
#
# COMPACT_ATOMS: atom_id res chain seq x y z
N MET A 1 14.01 8.25 -1.20
CA MET A 1 14.10 9.62 -0.62
C MET A 1 12.72 10.20 -0.32
N VAL A 2 11.76 10.17 -1.28
CA VAL A 2 10.42 10.75 -1.10
C VAL A 2 9.58 10.05 -0.02
N ALA A 3 9.53 8.72 0.03
CA ALA A 3 8.76 7.99 1.05
C ALA A 3 9.20 8.31 2.50
N ARG A 4 10.49 8.61 2.72
CA ARG A 4 10.99 9.02 4.04
C ARG A 4 10.39 10.36 4.49
N LEU A 5 10.34 11.34 3.60
CA LEU A 5 9.76 12.66 3.88
C LEU A 5 8.26 12.52 4.23
N PHE A 6 7.54 11.67 3.51
CA PHE A 6 6.13 11.42 3.81
C PHE A 6 5.93 10.62 5.10
N ASN A 7 6.86 9.73 5.48
CA ASN A 7 6.82 9.08 6.79
C ASN A 7 7.06 10.08 7.93
N GLU A 8 7.98 11.03 7.76
CA GLU A 8 8.18 12.13 8.72
C GLU A 8 6.94 13.03 8.80
N ALA A 9 6.33 13.36 7.65
CA ALA A 9 5.06 14.10 7.61
C ALA A 9 3.93 13.35 8.33
N ALA A 10 3.82 12.03 8.15
CA ALA A 10 2.84 11.21 8.84
C ALA A 10 3.04 11.16 10.36
N GLN A 11 4.26 11.36 10.85
CA GLN A 11 4.53 11.49 12.29
C GLN A 11 4.09 12.86 12.82
N MET A 12 4.26 13.92 12.05
CA MET A 12 3.85 15.27 12.45
C MET A 12 2.34 15.49 12.32
N SER A 13 1.69 14.80 11.39
CA SER A 13 0.25 14.93 11.10
C SER A 13 -0.35 13.56 10.79
N PRO A 14 -0.56 12.71 11.82
CA PRO A 14 -1.02 11.33 11.63
C PRO A 14 -2.43 11.21 11.05
N GLU A 15 -3.23 12.28 11.13
CA GLU A 15 -4.59 12.34 10.59
C GLU A 15 -4.67 13.03 9.21
N ASP A 16 -3.53 13.37 8.61
CA ASP A 16 -3.51 13.91 7.25
C ASP A 16 -3.78 12.79 6.24
N VAL A 17 -4.98 12.81 5.67
CA VAL A 17 -5.44 11.84 4.67
C VAL A 17 -4.55 11.82 3.45
N ASP A 18 -4.11 12.98 2.96
CA ASP A 18 -3.37 13.09 1.71
C ASP A 18 -1.97 12.51 1.87
N VAL A 19 -1.35 12.67 3.05
CA VAL A 19 -0.08 12.02 3.40
C VAL A 19 -0.20 10.49 3.31
N HIS A 20 -1.26 9.91 3.88
CA HIS A 20 -1.49 8.46 3.82
C HIS A 20 -1.81 7.98 2.39
N ILE A 21 -2.51 8.78 1.58
CA ILE A 21 -2.73 8.47 0.16
C ILE A 21 -1.40 8.40 -0.58
N VAL A 22 -0.55 9.40 -0.41
CA VAL A 22 0.75 9.46 -1.11
C VAL A 22 1.66 8.33 -0.65
N LEU A 23 1.72 8.04 0.66
CA LEU A 23 2.47 6.88 1.17
C LEU A 23 1.99 5.58 0.54
N GLY A 24 0.67 5.37 0.46
CA GLY A 24 0.11 4.18 -0.17
C GLY A 24 0.53 4.02 -1.63
N VAL A 25 0.51 5.12 -2.40
CA VAL A 25 0.97 5.14 -3.78
C VAL A 25 2.48 4.87 -3.88
N LEU A 26 3.30 5.51 -3.05
CA LEU A 26 4.75 5.31 -3.05
C LEU A 26 5.13 3.86 -2.70
N TYR A 27 4.45 3.25 -1.73
CA TYR A 27 4.68 1.85 -1.38
C TYR A 27 4.27 0.89 -2.50
N ASN A 28 3.17 1.16 -3.20
CA ASN A 28 2.79 0.39 -4.39
C ASN A 28 3.84 0.46 -5.50
N LEU A 29 4.39 1.66 -5.77
CA LEU A 29 5.45 1.83 -6.77
C LEU A 29 6.73 1.06 -6.38
N SER A 30 6.97 0.88 -5.08
CA SER A 30 8.08 0.07 -4.55
C SER A 30 7.74 -1.41 -4.37
N SER A 31 6.56 -1.87 -4.79
CA SER A 31 6.04 -3.24 -4.55
C SER A 31 5.95 -3.64 -3.06
N GLU A 32 5.97 -2.66 -2.15
CA GLU A 32 5.80 -2.85 -0.70
C GLU A 32 4.30 -2.91 -0.34
N ASN A 33 3.60 -3.88 -0.92
CA ASN A 33 2.14 -3.95 -0.94
C ASN A 33 1.50 -3.91 0.47
N ASP A 34 2.11 -4.55 1.47
CA ASP A 34 1.60 -4.54 2.85
C ASP A 34 1.59 -3.14 3.45
N LYS A 35 2.64 -2.35 3.19
CA LYS A 35 2.73 -0.97 3.67
C LYS A 35 1.73 -0.09 2.92
N ALA A 36 1.55 -0.32 1.62
CA ALA A 36 0.54 0.38 0.84
C ALA A 36 -0.88 0.13 1.37
N ILE A 37 -1.22 -1.12 1.66
CA ILE A 37 -2.50 -1.52 2.27
C ILE A 37 -2.70 -0.81 3.61
N ALA A 38 -1.67 -0.78 4.46
CA ALA A 38 -1.74 -0.11 5.75
C ALA A 38 -2.04 1.40 5.60
N SER A 39 -1.34 2.09 4.70
CA SER A 39 -1.57 3.51 4.45
C SER A 39 -2.97 3.79 3.89
N PHE A 40 -3.45 3.03 2.90
CA PHE A 40 -4.81 3.22 2.38
C PHE A 40 -5.89 2.90 3.41
N LYS A 41 -5.69 1.91 4.28
CA LYS A 41 -6.60 1.64 5.40
C LYS A 41 -6.65 2.81 6.38
N THR A 42 -5.52 3.46 6.68
CA THR A 42 -5.52 4.66 7.53
C THR A 42 -6.28 5.82 6.86
N ALA A 43 -6.03 6.07 5.57
CA ALA A 43 -6.78 7.07 4.81
C ALA A 43 -8.30 6.77 4.81
N LEU A 44 -8.70 5.51 4.66
CA LEU A 44 -10.10 5.08 4.73
C LEU A 44 -10.74 5.23 6.12
N LYS A 45 -9.98 5.06 7.21
CA LYS A 45 -10.48 5.34 8.56
C LYS A 45 -10.89 6.81 8.71
N LEU A 46 -10.16 7.71 8.04
CA LEU A 46 -10.38 9.15 8.08
C LEU A 46 -11.45 9.61 7.06
N LYS A 47 -11.53 8.95 5.89
CA LYS A 47 -12.55 9.18 4.85
C LYS A 47 -13.18 7.86 4.38
N PRO A 48 -14.10 7.27 5.18
CA PRO A 48 -14.66 5.93 4.88
C PRO A 48 -15.52 5.88 3.61
N ASN A 49 -16.05 7.02 3.18
CA ASN A 49 -16.93 7.14 2.02
C ASN A 49 -16.19 7.54 0.74
N ASP A 50 -14.86 7.62 0.75
CA ASP A 50 -14.08 7.93 -0.45
C ASP A 50 -13.84 6.67 -1.29
N TYR A 51 -14.67 6.50 -2.33
CA TYR A 51 -14.59 5.36 -3.24
C TYR A 51 -13.26 5.26 -4.00
N SER A 52 -12.55 6.36 -4.21
CA SER A 52 -11.21 6.32 -4.83
C SER A 52 -10.22 5.57 -3.93
N LEU A 53 -10.34 5.70 -2.60
CA LEU A 53 -9.50 4.96 -1.66
C LEU A 53 -9.84 3.47 -1.62
N TRP A 54 -11.13 3.11 -1.70
CA TRP A 54 -11.54 1.72 -1.83
C TRP A 54 -10.99 1.08 -3.11
N ASN A 55 -11.02 1.81 -4.23
CA ASN A 55 -10.43 1.35 -5.49
C ASN A 55 -8.91 1.13 -5.35
N LYS A 56 -8.18 2.09 -4.76
CA LYS A 56 -6.73 1.95 -4.51
C LYS A 56 -6.42 0.75 -3.63
N LEU A 57 -7.19 0.53 -2.56
CA LEU A 57 -7.03 -0.62 -1.67
C LEU A 57 -7.28 -1.93 -2.40
N GLY A 58 -8.38 -2.04 -3.16
CA GLY A 58 -8.73 -3.25 -3.90
C GLY A 58 -7.69 -3.63 -4.94
N VAL A 59 -7.21 -2.67 -5.75
CA VAL A 59 -6.13 -2.90 -6.71
C VAL A 59 -4.85 -3.36 -6.02
N THR A 60 -4.50 -2.75 -4.89
CA THR A 60 -3.30 -3.13 -4.12
C THR A 60 -3.39 -4.56 -3.60
N GLN A 61 -4.53 -4.95 -3.05
CA GLN A 61 -4.75 -6.29 -2.53
C GLN A 61 -4.68 -7.34 -3.64
N ALA A 62 -5.31 -7.09 -4.79
CA ALA A 62 -5.26 -7.98 -5.94
C ALA A 62 -3.82 -8.19 -6.44
N ASN A 63 -3.05 -7.12 -6.56
CA ASN A 63 -1.64 -7.18 -6.97
C ASN A 63 -0.78 -7.93 -5.95
N SER A 64 -1.04 -7.74 -4.65
CA SER A 64 -0.32 -8.44 -3.58
C SER A 64 -0.52 -9.95 -3.62
N VAL A 65 -1.76 -10.41 -3.85
CA VAL A 65 -2.08 -11.84 -3.96
C VAL A 65 -1.38 -12.44 -5.18
N GLN A 66 -1.50 -11.80 -6.34
CA GLN A 66 -0.82 -12.27 -7.57
C GLN A 66 0.69 -12.34 -7.41
N SER A 67 1.29 -11.39 -6.68
CA SER A 67 2.73 -11.39 -6.39
C SER A 67 3.13 -12.57 -5.50
N ALA A 68 2.31 -12.89 -4.49
CA ALA A 68 2.55 -14.04 -3.61
C ALA A 68 2.45 -15.37 -4.36
N ASP A 69 1.43 -15.53 -5.20
CA ASP A 69 1.27 -16.73 -6.04
C ASP A 69 2.45 -16.92 -6.99
N ALA A 70 2.96 -15.83 -7.59
CA ALA A 70 4.13 -15.90 -8.46
C ALA A 70 5.40 -16.35 -7.72
N ILE A 71 5.63 -15.85 -6.49
CA ILE A 71 6.76 -16.26 -5.65
C ILE A 71 6.68 -17.77 -5.34
N LEU A 72 5.50 -18.25 -4.95
CA LEU A 72 5.28 -19.67 -4.66
C LEU A 72 5.54 -20.55 -5.88
N ALA A 73 5.07 -20.14 -7.06
CA ALA A 73 5.32 -20.87 -8.31
C ALA A 73 6.82 -20.96 -8.63
N TYR A 74 7.57 -19.88 -8.46
CA TYR A 74 9.02 -19.90 -8.67
C TYR A 74 9.76 -20.80 -7.67
N GLN A 75 9.33 -20.83 -6.41
CA GLN A 75 9.90 -21.71 -5.40
C GLN A 75 9.69 -23.19 -5.73
N GLN A 76 8.52 -23.54 -6.30
CA GLN A 76 8.23 -24.91 -6.72
C GLN A 76 9.18 -25.37 -7.84
N VAL A 77 9.40 -24.54 -8.87
CA VAL A 77 10.35 -24.86 -9.95
C VAL A 77 11.79 -24.98 -9.43
N ALA A 78 12.21 -24.09 -8.53
CA ALA A 78 13.57 -24.09 -7.98
C ALA A 78 13.86 -25.27 -7.02
N SER A 79 12.83 -25.94 -6.52
CA SER A 79 12.95 -27.10 -5.62
C SER A 79 12.78 -28.44 -6.33
N SER A 80 12.53 -28.43 -7.65
CA SER A 80 12.38 -29.59 -8.54
C SER A 80 13.69 -29.92 -9.23
#